data_AF-K0DYS9-F1
#
_entry.id   AF-K0DYS9-F1
#
_cell.length_a   1.000
_cell.length_b   1.000
_cell.length_c   1.000
_cell.angle_alpha   90.00
_cell.angle_beta   90.00
_cell.angle_gamma   90.00
#
_symmetry.space_group_name_H-M   'P 1'
#
loop_
_entity.id
_entity.type
_entity.pdbx_description
1 polymer ?
#
loop_
_entity_poly.entity_id
_entity_poly.type
_entity_poly.pdbx_seq_one_letter_code
_entity_poly.pdbx_strand_id
1 'polypeptide(L)'
;MHMGDVQFGKAAQQQAHAQNDPIRHVVVLLMENHSFDQMLGCLDEVHEGLDGIRNAASKTNDDGHGHTFYPRPTRSRQMKLDPDHGHSAVLSQIDGNNSGFVRSFVKDYPKSSLAARQDIMGYYPRGFLPALHTLGEQFTVCDRWFSSLPGPTWPNRYFALTGTSKGQVGMPSGLDGLNPKWYTEQDQDTIFDRLTSAEKTWRVYFYDFPASLLLKNQRKAENLANYRYFDTFFRDAADPADAFPEFVLIEPKYFGEAQNDDHPPHNVMKAEKLIADTYNALRSNESLWQSTLLVILYDEHGGFYDHVPPPPDAVAPDEHTSAFDFRQLGVRVPAILISPWCDRGVYHAQFDHCSVLKYLCDKWNLAPLGKRAQAAASVGLAIRTAGTSRADTPQFIRVSNQSLIPDHVELEKKSSNSNQLGLHHFADFLHAELDRLATGAVISAANIARAESRWARLKSALGSAMIGFGQWLSKDFYQARDEREARTSHAFTRLSQQADGTANTRRP
;
A
#
# COMPACT_ATOMS: atom_id res chain seq x y z
N MET A 1 -41.01 -8.90 -5.48
CA MET A 1 -39.86 -9.76 -5.81
C MET A 1 -38.83 -9.58 -4.71
N HIS A 2 -38.47 -10.68 -4.05
CA HIS A 2 -37.90 -10.70 -2.70
C HIS A 2 -36.37 -10.49 -2.70
N MET A 3 -35.86 -9.79 -1.67
CA MET A 3 -34.42 -9.69 -1.37
C MET A 3 -33.73 -11.07 -1.27
N GLY A 4 -34.47 -12.11 -0.88
CA GLY A 4 -33.97 -13.49 -0.83
C GLY A 4 -33.51 -14.02 -2.20
N ASP A 5 -34.30 -13.82 -3.25
CA ASP A 5 -33.98 -14.34 -4.60
C ASP A 5 -32.73 -13.67 -5.19
N VAL A 6 -32.52 -12.37 -4.89
CA VAL A 6 -31.33 -11.60 -5.32
C VAL A 6 -30.07 -12.09 -4.60
N GLN A 7 -30.19 -12.43 -3.31
CA GLN A 7 -29.05 -12.89 -2.50
C GLN A 7 -28.65 -14.33 -2.87
N PHE A 8 -29.61 -15.22 -3.15
CA PHE A 8 -29.36 -16.55 -3.68
C PHE A 8 -28.72 -16.50 -5.08
N GLY A 9 -29.17 -15.59 -5.96
CA GLY A 9 -28.58 -15.38 -7.28
C GLY A 9 -27.11 -14.92 -7.22
N LYS A 10 -26.77 -13.98 -6.33
CA LYS A 10 -25.39 -13.51 -6.13
C LYS A 10 -24.46 -14.58 -5.56
N ALA A 11 -24.94 -15.38 -4.60
CA ALA A 11 -24.13 -16.46 -4.02
C ALA A 11 -23.85 -17.57 -5.04
N ALA A 12 -24.85 -17.98 -5.82
CA ALA A 12 -24.68 -18.96 -6.89
C ALA A 12 -23.73 -18.46 -8.01
N GLN A 13 -23.82 -17.17 -8.37
CA GLN A 13 -22.94 -16.55 -9.34
C GLN A 13 -21.48 -16.47 -8.83
N GLN A 14 -21.27 -16.17 -7.55
CA GLN A 14 -19.93 -16.19 -6.93
C GLN A 14 -19.33 -17.60 -6.88
N GLN A 15 -20.14 -18.61 -6.57
CA GLN A 15 -19.67 -19.99 -6.49
C GLN A 15 -19.35 -20.58 -7.87
N ALA A 16 -20.15 -20.25 -8.89
CA ALA A 16 -19.87 -20.62 -10.29
C ALA A 16 -18.66 -19.87 -10.87
N HIS A 17 -18.42 -18.64 -10.42
CA HIS A 17 -17.22 -17.86 -10.77
C HIS A 17 -15.96 -18.56 -10.27
N ALA A 18 -15.89 -18.90 -8.98
CA ALA A 18 -14.73 -19.56 -8.38
C ALA A 18 -14.35 -20.89 -9.06
N GLN A 19 -15.33 -21.66 -9.56
CA GLN A 19 -15.08 -22.93 -10.25
C GLN A 19 -14.46 -22.78 -11.65
N ASN A 20 -14.70 -21.67 -12.33
CA ASN A 20 -14.24 -21.41 -13.70
C ASN A 20 -13.25 -20.23 -13.78
N ASP A 21 -12.70 -19.85 -12.63
CA ASP A 21 -11.80 -18.72 -12.53
C ASP A 21 -10.43 -19.06 -13.15
N PRO A 22 -10.02 -18.37 -14.24
CA PRO A 22 -8.78 -18.67 -14.95
C PRO A 22 -7.53 -18.17 -14.23
N ILE A 23 -7.70 -17.37 -13.16
CA ILE A 23 -6.59 -16.82 -12.40
C ILE A 23 -5.97 -17.93 -11.55
N ARG A 24 -4.65 -18.01 -11.51
CA ARG A 24 -3.89 -18.83 -10.56
C ARG A 24 -3.08 -17.98 -9.61
N HIS A 25 -2.57 -16.85 -10.09
CA HIS A 25 -1.68 -15.97 -9.37
C HIS A 25 -2.36 -14.62 -9.12
N VAL A 26 -2.45 -14.21 -7.86
CA VAL A 26 -2.99 -12.90 -7.47
C VAL A 26 -1.85 -12.08 -6.90
N VAL A 27 -1.47 -11.03 -7.62
CA VAL A 27 -0.41 -10.10 -7.24
C VAL A 27 -1.06 -8.79 -6.79
N VAL A 28 -0.82 -8.39 -5.54
CA VAL A 28 -1.32 -7.12 -5.00
C VAL A 28 -0.12 -6.19 -4.80
N LEU A 29 -0.13 -5.06 -5.51
CA LEU A 29 0.78 -3.95 -5.29
C LEU A 29 0.03 -2.87 -4.50
N LEU A 30 0.43 -2.67 -3.25
CA LEU A 30 -0.24 -1.76 -2.32
C LEU A 30 0.59 -0.48 -2.10
N MET A 31 0.12 0.62 -2.67
CA MET A 31 0.76 1.94 -2.71
C MET A 31 0.27 2.84 -1.55
N GLU A 32 0.99 3.93 -1.32
CA GLU A 32 0.68 5.07 -0.44
C GLU A 32 0.52 6.35 -1.28
N ASN A 33 0.05 7.45 -0.72
CA ASN A 33 -1.38 7.56 -0.51
C ASN A 33 -1.88 8.64 -1.48
N HIS A 34 -2.95 8.35 -2.22
CA HIS A 34 -3.51 9.30 -3.19
C HIS A 34 -4.99 9.00 -3.43
N SER A 35 -5.77 10.04 -3.72
CA SER A 35 -7.19 9.89 -4.02
C SER A 35 -7.44 9.38 -5.45
N PHE A 36 -8.61 8.78 -5.69
CA PHE A 36 -8.98 8.31 -7.02
C PHE A 36 -9.02 9.48 -8.03
N ASP A 37 -9.69 10.58 -7.68
CA ASP A 37 -9.77 11.75 -8.56
C ASP A 37 -8.39 12.27 -8.97
N GLN A 38 -7.44 12.31 -8.03
CA GLN A 38 -6.10 12.81 -8.29
C GLN A 38 -5.33 11.96 -9.31
N MET A 39 -5.43 10.63 -9.20
CA MET A 39 -4.57 9.72 -9.97
C MET A 39 -5.25 9.11 -11.19
N LEU A 40 -6.56 8.83 -11.12
CA LEU A 40 -7.32 8.12 -12.15
C LEU A 40 -8.53 8.90 -12.65
N GLY A 41 -8.95 9.96 -11.97
CA GLY A 41 -10.17 10.70 -12.33
C GLY A 41 -10.14 11.29 -13.74
N CYS A 42 -8.96 11.57 -14.30
CA CYS A 42 -8.82 12.04 -15.68
C CYS A 42 -9.20 10.98 -16.74
N LEU A 43 -9.35 9.71 -16.35
CA LEU A 43 -9.69 8.63 -17.28
C LEU A 43 -11.16 8.66 -17.71
N ASP A 44 -11.99 9.57 -17.19
CA ASP A 44 -13.28 9.87 -17.80
C ASP A 44 -13.16 10.42 -19.24
N GLU A 45 -11.96 10.86 -19.63
CA GLU A 45 -11.59 11.19 -21.01
C GLU A 45 -11.64 10.01 -21.97
N VAL A 46 -11.49 8.78 -21.46
CA VAL A 46 -11.45 7.55 -22.27
C VAL A 46 -12.57 6.58 -21.96
N HIS A 47 -13.05 6.58 -20.71
CA HIS A 47 -14.04 5.63 -20.22
C HIS A 47 -15.36 6.36 -20.00
N GLU A 48 -16.29 6.15 -20.91
CA GLU A 48 -17.66 6.65 -20.74
C GLU A 48 -18.27 6.03 -19.46
N GLY A 49 -18.86 6.88 -18.62
CA GLY A 49 -19.47 6.46 -17.35
C GLY A 49 -18.51 6.39 -16.16
N LEU A 50 -17.20 6.62 -16.33
CA LEU A 50 -16.28 6.76 -15.19
C LEU A 50 -16.68 7.98 -14.36
N ASP A 51 -16.89 7.79 -13.05
CA ASP A 51 -17.20 8.89 -12.15
C ASP A 51 -15.93 9.67 -11.75
N GLY A 52 -15.46 10.51 -12.67
CA GLY A 52 -14.14 11.15 -12.62
C GLY A 52 -14.20 12.68 -12.51
N ILE A 53 -13.13 13.33 -12.97
CA ILE A 53 -12.91 14.77 -12.81
C ILE A 53 -13.99 15.65 -13.43
N ARG A 54 -14.65 15.22 -14.51
CA ARG A 54 -15.78 15.94 -15.11
C ARG A 54 -16.93 16.12 -14.11
N ASN A 55 -17.18 15.13 -13.25
CA ASN A 55 -18.21 15.21 -12.21
C ASN A 55 -17.72 15.99 -10.98
N ALA A 56 -16.40 16.10 -10.80
CA ALA A 56 -15.76 16.95 -9.80
C ALA A 56 -15.67 18.44 -10.21
N ALA A 57 -15.77 18.78 -11.49
CA ALA A 57 -15.38 20.09 -12.04
C ALA A 57 -16.08 21.30 -11.39
N SER A 58 -17.33 21.16 -10.94
CA SER A 58 -18.08 22.23 -10.26
C SER A 58 -18.00 22.17 -8.74
N LYS A 59 -17.31 21.19 -8.18
CA LYS A 59 -17.16 21.01 -6.73
C LYS A 59 -16.06 21.93 -6.21
N THR A 60 -16.19 22.30 -4.94
CA THR A 60 -15.32 23.32 -4.32
C THR A 60 -14.92 22.94 -2.92
N ASN A 61 -13.77 23.45 -2.50
CA ASN A 61 -13.35 23.53 -1.11
C ASN A 61 -12.95 24.98 -0.79
N ASP A 62 -13.15 25.43 0.44
CA ASP A 62 -12.65 26.72 0.92
C ASP A 62 -11.50 26.54 1.92
N ASP A 63 -10.68 27.57 2.08
CA ASP A 63 -9.61 27.58 3.08
C ASP A 63 -10.00 28.19 4.43
N GLY A 64 -11.28 28.56 4.63
CA GLY A 64 -11.73 29.30 5.80
C GLY A 64 -11.23 30.75 5.88
N HIS A 65 -10.53 31.25 4.86
CA HIS A 65 -9.93 32.59 4.80
C HIS A 65 -10.43 33.40 3.59
N GLY A 66 -11.55 32.99 2.99
CA GLY A 66 -12.20 33.69 1.88
C GLY A 66 -11.71 33.28 0.48
N HIS A 67 -10.89 32.23 0.36
CA HIS A 67 -10.53 31.67 -0.95
C HIS A 67 -11.27 30.36 -1.22
N THR A 68 -11.64 30.15 -2.49
CA THR A 68 -12.30 28.94 -2.97
C THR A 68 -11.42 28.25 -4.02
N PHE A 69 -11.32 26.94 -3.91
CA PHE A 69 -10.49 26.08 -4.75
C PHE A 69 -11.39 25.09 -5.47
N TYR A 70 -11.03 24.84 -6.73
CA TYR A 70 -11.71 23.91 -7.63
C TYR A 70 -10.70 22.85 -8.07
N PRO A 71 -11.15 21.65 -8.47
CA PRO A 71 -10.28 20.67 -9.10
C PRO A 71 -9.55 21.27 -10.30
N ARG A 72 -8.21 21.15 -10.34
CA ARG A 72 -7.38 21.66 -11.44
C ARG A 72 -6.23 20.71 -11.78
N PRO A 73 -5.77 20.65 -13.05
CA PRO A 73 -4.60 19.87 -13.39
C PRO A 73 -3.37 20.30 -12.60
N THR A 74 -2.64 19.34 -12.04
CA THR A 74 -1.30 19.53 -11.48
C THR A 74 -0.27 18.74 -12.29
N ARG A 75 0.96 19.24 -12.30
CA ARG A 75 2.14 18.57 -12.87
C ARG A 75 3.27 18.46 -11.85
N SER A 76 2.97 18.76 -10.58
CA SER A 76 3.94 18.61 -9.50
C SER A 76 4.26 17.14 -9.33
N ARG A 77 5.54 16.80 -9.45
CA ARG A 77 6.01 15.42 -9.24
C ARG A 77 6.29 15.12 -7.78
N GLN A 78 6.38 16.14 -6.94
CA GLN A 78 6.69 16.04 -5.52
C GLN A 78 5.84 17.02 -4.73
N MET A 79 4.87 16.50 -3.99
CA MET A 79 4.05 17.30 -3.08
C MET A 79 4.86 17.62 -1.83
N LYS A 80 5.26 18.88 -1.67
CA LYS A 80 6.23 19.27 -0.63
C LYS A 80 5.72 19.12 0.80
N LEU A 81 4.41 19.26 0.98
CA LEU A 81 3.74 19.19 2.27
C LEU A 81 2.82 17.98 2.22
N ASP A 82 2.89 17.17 3.27
CA ASP A 82 2.13 15.95 3.46
C ASP A 82 0.78 16.30 4.14
N PRO A 83 -0.35 16.27 3.43
CA PRO A 83 -1.63 16.63 4.04
C PRO A 83 -2.00 15.63 5.14
N ASP A 84 -2.55 16.10 6.28
CA ASP A 84 -2.96 15.19 7.35
C ASP A 84 -4.07 14.25 6.87
N HIS A 85 -3.81 12.95 7.00
CA HIS A 85 -4.70 11.85 6.65
C HIS A 85 -4.98 10.94 7.86
N GLY A 86 -4.75 11.46 9.07
CA GLY A 86 -5.19 10.85 10.32
C GLY A 86 -6.72 10.85 10.47
N HIS A 87 -7.27 9.88 11.21
CA HIS A 87 -8.71 9.63 11.29
C HIS A 87 -9.57 10.88 11.56
N SER A 88 -9.17 11.73 12.50
CA SER A 88 -9.91 12.96 12.83
C SER A 88 -9.86 14.01 11.71
N ALA A 89 -8.72 14.12 11.01
CA ALA A 89 -8.59 14.98 9.84
C ALA A 89 -9.49 14.48 8.72
N VAL A 90 -9.43 13.18 8.39
CA VAL A 90 -10.26 12.59 7.34
C VAL A 90 -11.75 12.77 7.60
N LEU A 91 -12.22 12.59 8.84
CA LEU A 91 -13.62 12.89 9.20
C LEU A 91 -14.00 14.35 8.95
N SER A 92 -13.08 15.30 9.21
CA SER A 92 -13.29 16.71 8.88
C SER A 92 -13.23 17.00 7.37
N GLN A 93 -12.49 16.21 6.60
CA GLN A 93 -12.33 16.38 5.15
C GLN A 93 -13.59 15.95 4.39
N ILE A 94 -14.16 14.81 4.78
CA ILE A 94 -15.35 14.22 4.16
C ILE A 94 -16.66 14.90 4.59
N ASP A 95 -16.63 15.70 5.65
CA ASP A 95 -17.78 16.48 6.11
C ASP A 95 -18.27 17.46 5.03
N GLY A 96 -19.57 17.78 5.09
CA GLY A 96 -20.21 18.69 4.14
C GLY A 96 -20.04 18.26 2.68
N ASN A 97 -20.16 16.96 2.38
CA ASN A 97 -19.99 16.40 1.04
C ASN A 97 -18.57 16.61 0.48
N ASN A 98 -17.56 16.11 1.21
CA ASN A 98 -16.14 16.20 0.85
C ASN A 98 -15.65 17.66 0.67
N SER A 99 -16.16 18.60 1.47
CA SER A 99 -15.86 20.03 1.30
C SER A 99 -14.71 20.55 2.16
N GLY A 100 -14.12 19.69 3.01
CA GLY A 100 -13.21 20.08 4.08
C GLY A 100 -11.71 19.85 3.83
N PHE A 101 -11.30 19.30 2.69
CA PHE A 101 -9.89 18.95 2.40
C PHE A 101 -8.94 20.15 2.50
N VAL A 102 -9.25 21.25 1.83
CA VAL A 102 -8.38 22.45 1.88
C VAL A 102 -8.36 23.06 3.28
N ARG A 103 -9.50 23.10 3.97
CA ARG A 103 -9.58 23.61 5.35
C ARG A 103 -8.78 22.76 6.32
N SER A 104 -8.84 21.43 6.19
CA SER A 104 -8.02 20.49 6.95
C SER A 104 -6.54 20.77 6.72
N PHE A 105 -6.12 20.88 5.45
CA PHE A 105 -4.73 21.18 5.11
C PHE A 105 -4.23 22.52 5.68
N VAL A 106 -5.07 23.56 5.65
CA VAL A 106 -4.73 24.89 6.20
C VAL A 106 -4.59 24.85 7.72
N LYS A 107 -5.30 23.97 8.41
CA LYS A 107 -5.19 23.81 9.87
C LYS A 107 -3.79 23.37 10.27
N ASP A 108 -3.19 22.44 9.53
CA ASP A 108 -1.86 21.91 9.83
C ASP A 108 -0.75 22.78 9.23
N TYR A 109 -1.05 23.43 8.10
CA TYR A 109 -0.15 24.34 7.42
C TYR A 109 -0.75 25.75 7.28
N PRO A 110 -0.91 26.51 8.37
CA PRO A 110 -1.56 27.83 8.34
C PRO A 110 -0.79 28.87 7.50
N LYS A 111 0.51 28.64 7.28
CA LYS A 111 1.39 29.48 6.45
C LYS A 111 1.55 28.95 5.02
N SER A 112 0.80 27.92 4.62
CA SER A 112 0.82 27.39 3.25
C SER A 112 0.43 28.47 2.23
N SER A 113 1.05 28.43 1.06
CA SER A 113 0.71 29.30 -0.06
C SER A 113 -0.62 28.89 -0.71
N LEU A 114 -1.25 29.80 -1.45
CA LEU A 114 -2.45 29.47 -2.26
C LEU A 114 -2.18 28.35 -3.27
N ALA A 115 -0.96 28.27 -3.81
CA ALA A 115 -0.58 27.18 -4.72
C ALA A 115 -0.55 25.82 -4.01
N ALA A 116 0.03 25.74 -2.81
CA ALA A 116 0.04 24.50 -2.03
C ALA A 116 -1.38 24.07 -1.63
N ARG A 117 -2.27 25.03 -1.30
CA ARG A 117 -3.69 24.75 -1.05
C ARG A 117 -4.41 24.25 -2.31
N GLN A 118 -4.06 24.78 -3.48
CA GLN A 118 -4.61 24.35 -4.76
C GLN A 118 -4.15 22.93 -5.14
N ASP A 119 -2.94 22.50 -4.75
CA ASP A 119 -2.45 21.15 -5.01
C ASP A 119 -3.27 20.06 -4.30
N ILE A 120 -3.95 20.39 -3.20
CA ILE A 120 -4.91 19.47 -2.52
C ILE A 120 -6.10 19.12 -3.41
N MET A 121 -6.52 20.07 -4.24
CA MET A 121 -7.55 19.90 -5.28
C MET A 121 -6.93 19.51 -6.64
N GLY A 122 -5.63 19.20 -6.67
CA GLY A 122 -4.89 18.90 -7.89
C GLY A 122 -5.20 17.50 -8.41
N TYR A 123 -5.30 17.35 -9.73
CA TYR A 123 -5.35 16.03 -10.38
C TYR A 123 -4.32 15.92 -11.51
N TYR A 124 -3.81 14.72 -11.76
CA TYR A 124 -2.86 14.51 -12.85
C TYR A 124 -3.60 14.43 -14.19
N PRO A 125 -3.21 15.22 -15.21
CA PRO A 125 -3.85 15.15 -16.51
C PRO A 125 -3.49 13.84 -17.22
N ARG A 126 -4.38 13.38 -18.10
CA ARG A 126 -4.21 12.15 -18.87
C ARG A 126 -2.83 12.07 -19.52
N GLY A 127 -2.19 10.91 -19.42
CA GLY A 127 -0.83 10.64 -19.91
C GLY A 127 0.31 11.19 -19.04
N PHE A 128 0.05 11.93 -17.96
CA PHE A 128 1.10 12.38 -17.05
C PHE A 128 1.70 11.23 -16.22
N LEU A 129 0.87 10.34 -15.70
CA LEU A 129 1.25 9.10 -15.03
C LEU A 129 1.30 7.97 -16.09
N PRO A 130 2.47 7.71 -16.71
CA PRO A 130 2.57 6.82 -17.87
C PRO A 130 2.12 5.38 -17.60
N ALA A 131 2.41 4.83 -16.42
CA ALA A 131 2.06 3.47 -16.07
C ALA A 131 0.62 3.37 -15.61
N LEU A 132 0.22 4.19 -14.63
CA LEU A 132 -1.12 4.13 -14.07
C LEU A 132 -2.20 4.48 -15.11
N HIS A 133 -1.99 5.54 -15.91
CA HIS A 133 -2.95 5.89 -16.96
C HIS A 133 -2.96 4.86 -18.11
N THR A 134 -1.81 4.32 -18.52
CA THR A 134 -1.80 3.25 -19.54
C THR A 134 -2.55 2.03 -19.05
N LEU A 135 -2.34 1.60 -17.81
CA LEU A 135 -3.05 0.44 -17.26
C LEU A 135 -4.55 0.74 -17.10
N GLY A 136 -4.90 1.92 -16.61
CA GLY A 136 -6.29 2.34 -16.47
C GLY A 136 -7.02 2.40 -17.82
N GLU A 137 -6.38 2.88 -18.89
CA GLU A 137 -6.95 2.89 -20.25
C GLU A 137 -7.15 1.48 -20.84
N GLN A 138 -6.38 0.49 -20.38
CA GLN A 138 -6.26 -0.82 -21.05
C GLN A 138 -6.92 -1.97 -20.27
N PHE A 139 -7.30 -1.74 -19.02
CA PHE A 139 -7.88 -2.74 -18.11
C PHE A 139 -9.07 -2.16 -17.35
N THR A 140 -9.47 -2.81 -16.25
CA THR A 140 -10.67 -2.46 -15.49
C THR A 140 -10.31 -1.47 -14.37
N VAL A 141 -10.83 -0.25 -14.46
CA VAL A 141 -10.76 0.77 -13.40
C VAL A 141 -11.92 0.58 -12.43
N CYS A 142 -11.64 0.50 -11.14
CA CYS A 142 -12.68 0.42 -10.09
C CYS A 142 -12.97 1.83 -9.55
N ASP A 143 -13.99 2.50 -10.06
CA ASP A 143 -14.32 3.89 -9.70
C ASP A 143 -15.16 4.02 -8.42
N ARG A 144 -15.37 2.92 -7.71
CA ARG A 144 -16.06 2.85 -6.42
C ARG A 144 -15.29 2.03 -5.39
N TRP A 145 -13.95 2.14 -5.41
CA TRP A 145 -13.08 1.57 -4.40
C TRP A 145 -12.76 2.58 -3.29
N PHE A 146 -13.20 2.31 -2.07
CA PHE A 146 -13.01 3.19 -0.92
C PHE A 146 -12.01 2.60 0.07
N SER A 147 -11.27 3.45 0.78
CA SER A 147 -10.49 2.96 1.90
C SER A 147 -11.43 2.39 2.98
N SER A 148 -11.00 1.32 3.66
CA SER A 148 -11.88 0.59 4.60
C SER A 148 -12.21 1.41 5.85
N LEU A 149 -11.36 2.37 6.19
CA LEU A 149 -11.52 3.31 7.29
C LEU A 149 -11.25 4.73 6.78
N PRO A 150 -12.05 5.75 7.17
CA PRO A 150 -11.68 7.15 6.98
C PRO A 150 -10.48 7.48 7.88
N GLY A 151 -9.27 7.19 7.43
CA GLY A 151 -8.09 7.29 8.26
C GLY A 151 -6.83 6.75 7.59
N PRO A 152 -5.77 6.57 8.37
CA PRO A 152 -4.40 6.51 7.85
C PRO A 152 -4.01 5.10 7.36
N THR A 153 -2.78 5.01 6.86
CA THR A 153 -2.11 3.81 6.30
C THR A 153 -2.36 2.52 7.09
N TRP A 154 -1.87 2.38 8.34
CA TRP A 154 -1.82 1.05 8.98
C TRP A 154 -3.19 0.41 9.20
N PRO A 155 -4.21 1.10 9.76
CA PRO A 155 -5.54 0.51 9.85
C PRO A 155 -6.06 0.02 8.49
N ASN A 156 -5.88 0.79 7.42
CA ASN A 156 -6.32 0.40 6.08
C ASN A 156 -5.54 -0.79 5.51
N ARG A 157 -4.23 -0.86 5.75
CA ARG A 157 -3.42 -2.04 5.41
C ARG A 157 -3.80 -3.28 6.24
N TYR A 158 -4.18 -3.11 7.51
CA TYR A 158 -4.72 -4.20 8.31
C TYR A 158 -6.04 -4.71 7.74
N PHE A 159 -6.94 -3.82 7.29
CA PHE A 159 -8.13 -4.24 6.55
C PHE A 159 -7.80 -5.02 5.28
N ALA A 160 -6.82 -4.55 4.50
CA ALA A 160 -6.39 -5.21 3.26
C ALA A 160 -5.84 -6.63 3.48
N LEU A 161 -5.26 -6.93 4.66
CA LEU A 161 -4.60 -8.20 4.94
C LEU A 161 -5.37 -9.11 5.92
N THR A 162 -6.31 -8.55 6.69
CA THR A 162 -6.95 -9.26 7.82
C THR A 162 -8.45 -9.03 7.93
N GLY A 163 -9.02 -8.09 7.16
CA GLY A 163 -10.44 -7.75 7.20
C GLY A 163 -10.86 -6.92 8.42
N THR A 164 -9.94 -6.55 9.31
CA THR A 164 -10.18 -5.71 10.48
C THR A 164 -8.94 -4.90 10.88
N SER A 165 -9.12 -3.83 11.65
CA SER A 165 -8.04 -3.17 12.38
C SER A 165 -8.07 -3.46 13.89
N LYS A 166 -8.93 -4.38 14.36
CA LYS A 166 -9.22 -4.64 15.79
C LYS A 166 -9.48 -3.35 16.59
N GLY A 167 -10.27 -2.45 16.02
CA GLY A 167 -10.63 -1.18 16.65
C GLY A 167 -9.59 -0.07 16.54
N GLN A 168 -8.43 -0.32 15.92
CA GLN A 168 -7.43 0.72 15.69
C GLN A 168 -7.90 1.67 14.58
N VAL A 169 -7.86 2.96 14.87
CA VAL A 169 -8.22 4.02 13.91
C VAL A 169 -7.07 4.97 13.61
N GLY A 170 -6.01 4.95 14.42
CA GLY A 170 -4.87 5.86 14.30
C GLY A 170 -3.57 5.17 13.92
N MET A 171 -2.52 5.97 13.86
CA MET A 171 -1.13 5.55 13.72
C MET A 171 -0.38 5.81 15.02
N PRO A 172 0.69 5.04 15.31
CA PRO A 172 1.65 5.42 16.35
C PRO A 172 2.21 6.81 16.05
N SER A 173 2.10 7.73 17.01
CA SER A 173 2.67 9.09 16.90
C SER A 173 3.07 9.62 18.27
N GLY A 174 4.05 10.52 18.33
CA GLY A 174 4.51 11.10 19.61
C GLY A 174 4.86 10.04 20.66
N LEU A 175 4.36 10.22 21.90
CA LEU A 175 4.54 9.24 22.98
C LEU A 175 3.79 7.92 22.73
N ASP A 176 2.67 7.95 22.01
CA ASP A 176 1.95 6.73 21.63
C ASP A 176 2.78 5.88 20.67
N GLY A 177 3.67 6.49 19.89
CA GLY A 177 4.63 5.76 19.06
C GLY A 177 5.63 4.93 19.84
N LEU A 178 5.79 5.18 21.14
CA LEU A 178 6.61 4.36 22.04
C LEU A 178 5.80 3.24 22.72
N ASN A 179 4.48 3.21 22.52
CA ASN A 179 3.62 2.23 23.16
C ASN A 179 3.84 0.83 22.55
N PRO A 180 4.31 -0.16 23.33
CA PRO A 180 4.58 -1.51 22.83
C PRO A 180 3.36 -2.19 22.18
N LYS A 181 2.14 -1.76 22.52
CA LYS A 181 0.92 -2.36 21.99
C LYS A 181 0.79 -2.25 20.48
N TRP A 182 1.22 -1.12 19.89
CA TRP A 182 1.22 -0.92 18.43
C TRP A 182 2.00 -2.01 17.70
N TYR A 183 3.04 -2.53 18.36
CA TYR A 183 4.00 -3.44 17.75
C TYR A 183 3.84 -4.88 18.24
N THR A 184 3.13 -5.13 19.33
CA THR A 184 3.06 -6.47 19.95
C THR A 184 1.66 -7.08 20.01
N GLU A 185 0.60 -6.28 19.84
CA GLU A 185 -0.79 -6.72 20.01
C GLU A 185 -1.58 -6.87 18.68
N GLN A 186 -0.93 -6.74 17.51
CA GLN A 186 -1.55 -6.99 16.20
C GLN A 186 -1.56 -8.49 15.87
N ASP A 187 -2.44 -9.24 16.51
CA ASP A 187 -2.55 -10.71 16.45
C ASP A 187 -3.73 -11.21 15.61
N GLN A 188 -4.31 -10.35 14.75
CA GLN A 188 -5.35 -10.72 13.80
C GLN A 188 -4.94 -11.94 12.96
N ASP A 189 -5.91 -12.81 12.66
CA ASP A 189 -5.76 -13.76 11.56
C ASP A 189 -5.53 -13.00 10.25
N THR A 190 -4.57 -13.47 9.46
CA THR A 190 -4.20 -12.83 8.20
C THR A 190 -4.59 -13.70 7.01
N ILE A 191 -4.64 -13.11 5.82
CA ILE A 191 -4.81 -13.86 4.58
C ILE A 191 -3.73 -14.92 4.40
N PHE A 192 -2.50 -14.64 4.82
CA PHE A 192 -1.40 -15.59 4.78
C PHE A 192 -1.67 -16.81 5.67
N ASP A 193 -2.27 -16.63 6.85
CA ASP A 193 -2.64 -17.75 7.73
C ASP A 193 -3.69 -18.64 7.06
N ARG A 194 -4.64 -18.03 6.33
CA ARG A 194 -5.66 -18.76 5.56
C ARG A 194 -5.06 -19.51 4.37
N LEU A 195 -4.15 -18.88 3.65
CA LEU A 195 -3.43 -19.50 2.53
C LEU A 195 -2.57 -20.67 2.98
N THR A 196 -1.77 -20.49 4.03
CA THR A 196 -0.95 -21.56 4.62
C THR A 196 -1.81 -22.74 5.06
N SER A 197 -2.95 -22.48 5.71
CA SER A 197 -3.87 -23.53 6.16
C SER A 197 -4.50 -24.32 5.00
N ALA A 198 -4.64 -23.69 3.84
CA ALA A 198 -5.16 -24.29 2.61
C ALA A 198 -4.05 -24.81 1.68
N GLU A 199 -2.80 -24.90 2.17
CA GLU A 199 -1.62 -25.34 1.41
C GLU A 199 -1.38 -24.50 0.14
N LYS A 200 -1.76 -23.22 0.18
CA LYS A 200 -1.55 -22.25 -0.89
C LYS A 200 -0.22 -21.54 -0.73
N THR A 201 0.49 -21.40 -1.84
CA THR A 201 1.79 -20.74 -1.86
C THR A 201 1.62 -19.22 -1.85
N TRP A 202 2.42 -18.54 -1.04
CA TRP A 202 2.41 -17.08 -1.00
C TRP A 202 3.80 -16.48 -0.82
N ARG A 203 3.94 -15.20 -1.18
CA ARG A 203 5.20 -14.46 -1.03
C ARG A 203 4.97 -12.98 -0.80
N VAL A 204 5.82 -12.37 0.01
CA VAL A 204 5.92 -10.92 0.15
C VAL A 204 7.25 -10.49 -0.47
N TYR A 205 7.17 -9.65 -1.50
CA TYR A 205 8.34 -8.97 -2.05
C TYR A 205 8.38 -7.54 -1.52
N PHE A 206 9.49 -7.13 -0.93
CA PHE A 206 9.62 -5.81 -0.32
C PHE A 206 10.96 -5.17 -0.66
N TYR A 207 11.06 -3.84 -0.58
CA TYR A 207 12.28 -3.11 -0.89
C TYR A 207 13.21 -2.92 0.30
N ASP A 208 12.69 -2.38 1.40
CA ASP A 208 13.47 -2.02 2.58
C ASP A 208 12.88 -2.60 3.85
N PHE A 209 11.61 -2.32 4.14
CA PHE A 209 10.94 -2.79 5.33
C PHE A 209 9.60 -3.46 4.98
N PRO A 210 9.39 -4.72 5.36
CA PRO A 210 8.11 -5.37 5.14
C PRO A 210 7.07 -4.96 6.19
N ALA A 211 6.15 -4.06 5.83
CA ALA A 211 5.14 -3.52 6.73
C ALA A 211 4.17 -4.60 7.25
N SER A 212 3.94 -5.68 6.49
CA SER A 212 3.14 -6.82 6.94
C SER A 212 3.72 -7.54 8.17
N LEU A 213 4.99 -7.34 8.53
CA LEU A 213 5.54 -7.83 9.80
C LEU A 213 4.96 -7.15 11.02
N LEU A 214 4.24 -6.03 10.88
CA LEU A 214 3.46 -5.45 11.98
C LEU A 214 2.46 -6.46 12.53
N LEU A 215 1.93 -7.35 11.69
CA LEU A 215 1.07 -8.45 12.09
C LEU A 215 1.92 -9.55 12.74
N LYS A 216 1.69 -9.80 14.03
CA LYS A 216 2.50 -10.67 14.89
C LYS A 216 2.65 -12.08 14.31
N ASN A 217 1.61 -12.64 13.70
CA ASN A 217 1.66 -13.97 13.08
C ASN A 217 2.71 -14.05 11.95
N GLN A 218 3.01 -12.94 11.26
CA GLN A 218 3.98 -12.92 10.18
C GLN A 218 5.43 -13.06 10.62
N ARG A 219 5.69 -12.89 11.92
CA ARG A 219 7.03 -13.04 12.51
C ARG A 219 7.37 -14.48 12.87
N LYS A 220 6.44 -15.43 12.69
CA LYS A 220 6.71 -16.86 12.86
C LYS A 220 7.74 -17.32 11.83
N ALA A 221 8.64 -18.22 12.23
CA ALA A 221 9.73 -18.69 11.37
C ALA A 221 9.25 -19.24 10.02
N GLU A 222 8.15 -20.00 10.01
CA GLU A 222 7.56 -20.52 8.77
C GLU A 222 7.05 -19.41 7.83
N ASN A 223 6.57 -18.29 8.38
CA ASN A 223 6.03 -17.18 7.59
C ASN A 223 7.16 -16.30 7.06
N LEU A 224 8.21 -16.05 7.86
CA LEU A 224 9.41 -15.31 7.46
C LEU A 224 10.09 -15.93 6.23
N ALA A 225 9.98 -17.25 6.05
CA ALA A 225 10.49 -17.95 4.88
C ALA A 225 9.85 -17.49 3.56
N ASN A 226 8.73 -16.75 3.58
CA ASN A 226 8.04 -16.22 2.40
C ASN A 226 8.34 -14.74 2.12
N TYR A 227 9.27 -14.11 2.83
CA TYR A 227 9.68 -12.72 2.60
C TYR A 227 10.94 -12.68 1.73
N ARG A 228 10.92 -11.89 0.66
CA ARG A 228 12.05 -11.73 -0.27
C ARG A 228 12.24 -10.28 -0.68
N TYR A 229 13.46 -9.92 -1.03
CA TYR A 229 13.72 -8.63 -1.65
C TYR A 229 13.08 -8.54 -3.03
N PHE A 230 12.62 -7.34 -3.38
CA PHE A 230 11.92 -7.10 -4.65
C PHE A 230 12.78 -7.39 -5.88
N ASP A 231 14.11 -7.30 -5.80
CA ASP A 231 14.99 -7.69 -6.92
C ASP A 231 14.80 -9.16 -7.36
N THR A 232 14.45 -10.04 -6.44
CA THR A 232 14.15 -11.45 -6.73
C THR A 232 12.82 -11.67 -7.45
N PHE A 233 11.89 -10.70 -7.40
CA PHE A 233 10.60 -10.77 -8.09
C PHE A 233 10.77 -10.99 -9.60
N PHE A 234 11.72 -10.28 -10.22
CA PHE A 234 11.97 -10.40 -11.66
C PHE A 234 12.43 -11.79 -12.07
N ARG A 235 13.26 -12.44 -11.25
CA ARG A 235 13.70 -13.81 -11.49
C ARG A 235 12.53 -14.77 -11.33
N ASP A 236 11.81 -14.67 -10.21
CA ASP A 236 10.70 -15.57 -9.91
C ASP A 236 9.56 -15.43 -10.95
N ALA A 237 9.30 -14.22 -11.47
CA ALA A 237 8.33 -13.98 -12.54
C ALA A 237 8.78 -14.52 -13.91
N ALA A 238 10.09 -14.70 -14.12
CA ALA A 238 10.66 -15.30 -15.34
C ALA A 238 10.71 -16.83 -15.30
N ASP A 239 10.64 -17.43 -14.12
CA ASP A 239 10.57 -18.89 -13.94
C ASP A 239 9.24 -19.46 -14.48
N PRO A 240 9.13 -20.79 -14.67
CA PRO A 240 7.87 -21.41 -15.10
C PRO A 240 6.69 -20.98 -14.21
N ALA A 241 5.55 -20.64 -14.81
CA ALA A 241 4.39 -20.11 -14.10
C ALA A 241 3.98 -20.95 -12.87
N ASP A 242 4.10 -22.29 -12.97
CA ASP A 242 3.76 -23.19 -11.87
C ASP A 242 4.63 -23.01 -10.61
N ALA A 243 5.83 -22.44 -10.73
CA ALA A 243 6.72 -22.14 -9.62
C ALA A 243 6.47 -20.76 -9.00
N PHE A 244 5.72 -19.88 -9.69
CA PHE A 244 5.34 -18.58 -9.17
C PHE A 244 4.28 -18.74 -8.06
N PRO A 245 4.33 -17.95 -6.97
CA PRO A 245 3.36 -18.09 -5.87
C PRO A 245 1.92 -17.83 -6.31
N GLU A 246 0.96 -18.51 -5.68
CA GLU A 246 -0.46 -18.29 -5.93
C GLU A 246 -0.93 -16.92 -5.41
N PHE A 247 -0.37 -16.44 -4.29
CA PHE A 247 -0.60 -15.09 -3.79
C PHE A 247 0.72 -14.32 -3.60
N VAL A 248 0.76 -13.08 -4.09
CA VAL A 248 1.91 -12.20 -3.94
C VAL A 248 1.47 -10.85 -3.40
N LEU A 249 2.12 -10.38 -2.34
CA LEU A 249 2.07 -8.99 -1.91
C LEU A 249 3.39 -8.31 -2.29
N ILE A 250 3.31 -7.13 -2.91
CA ILE A 250 4.45 -6.26 -3.16
C ILE A 250 4.33 -5.05 -2.26
N GLU A 251 5.37 -4.83 -1.45
CA GLU A 251 5.50 -3.68 -0.57
C GLU A 251 6.58 -2.73 -1.12
N PRO A 252 6.26 -1.44 -1.35
CA PRO A 252 7.20 -0.47 -1.89
C PRO A 252 8.33 -0.14 -0.89
N LYS A 253 9.21 0.75 -1.32
CA LYS A 253 10.28 1.34 -0.52
C LYS A 253 9.77 2.58 0.19
N TYR A 254 9.80 2.56 1.52
CA TYR A 254 9.30 3.66 2.37
C TYR A 254 10.40 4.63 2.82
N PHE A 255 11.65 4.17 2.89
CA PHE A 255 12.74 4.88 3.57
C PHE A 255 13.89 5.29 2.65
N GLY A 256 14.64 6.29 3.12
CA GLY A 256 15.95 6.64 2.57
C GLY A 256 15.87 7.43 1.26
N GLU A 257 16.68 7.06 0.28
CA GLU A 257 16.64 7.67 -1.06
C GLU A 257 15.89 6.75 -2.02
N ALA A 258 15.21 7.34 -3.01
CA ALA A 258 14.49 6.59 -4.04
C ALA A 258 13.32 5.73 -3.54
N GLN A 259 12.55 6.29 -2.60
CA GLN A 259 11.21 5.81 -2.27
C GLN A 259 10.34 5.75 -3.53
N ASN A 260 9.45 4.77 -3.57
CA ASN A 260 8.58 4.47 -4.71
C ASN A 260 7.17 4.03 -4.28
N ASP A 261 6.77 4.41 -3.07
CA ASP A 261 5.47 4.15 -2.46
C ASP A 261 4.39 5.16 -2.86
N ASP A 262 4.74 6.26 -3.56
CA ASP A 262 3.89 7.42 -3.89
C ASP A 262 3.56 8.39 -2.73
N HIS A 263 4.07 8.16 -1.52
CA HIS A 263 3.80 9.04 -0.39
C HIS A 263 4.45 10.44 -0.57
N PRO A 264 3.76 11.57 -0.33
CA PRO A 264 4.39 12.90 -0.28
C PRO A 264 5.58 12.99 0.70
N PRO A 265 6.75 13.57 0.35
CA PRO A 265 7.09 14.33 -0.84
C PRO A 265 7.86 13.51 -1.88
N HIS A 266 7.66 12.19 -1.92
CA HIS A 266 8.36 11.32 -2.84
C HIS A 266 7.97 11.62 -4.29
N ASN A 267 8.88 11.33 -5.21
CA ASN A 267 8.64 11.57 -6.63
C ASN A 267 7.68 10.52 -7.19
N VAL A 268 6.49 10.94 -7.60
CA VAL A 268 5.45 10.03 -8.14
C VAL A 268 5.91 9.22 -9.35
N MET A 269 6.91 9.71 -10.10
CA MET A 269 7.47 8.98 -11.24
C MET A 269 8.23 7.71 -10.82
N LYS A 270 8.68 7.60 -9.56
CA LYS A 270 9.33 6.40 -9.03
C LYS A 270 8.30 5.31 -8.71
N ALA A 271 7.12 5.68 -8.22
CA ALA A 271 6.00 4.76 -8.10
C ALA A 271 5.50 4.28 -9.46
N GLU A 272 5.40 5.19 -10.44
CA GLU A 272 5.09 4.83 -11.84
C GLU A 272 6.08 3.78 -12.38
N LYS A 273 7.37 3.91 -12.01
CA LYS A 273 8.39 2.93 -12.37
C LYS A 273 8.16 1.58 -11.69
N LEU A 274 7.82 1.55 -10.40
CA LEU A 274 7.48 0.32 -9.69
C LEU A 274 6.28 -0.37 -10.34
N ILE A 275 5.20 0.37 -10.57
CA ILE A 275 3.99 -0.13 -11.25
C ILE A 275 4.33 -0.72 -12.63
N ALA A 276 5.09 0.02 -13.44
CA ALA A 276 5.51 -0.45 -14.76
C ALA A 276 6.39 -1.70 -14.68
N ASP A 277 7.36 -1.74 -13.77
CA ASP A 277 8.27 -2.86 -13.61
C ASP A 277 7.55 -4.13 -13.16
N THR A 278 6.62 -4.01 -12.22
CA THR A 278 5.77 -5.11 -11.78
C THR A 278 4.96 -5.67 -12.94
N TYR A 279 4.27 -4.79 -13.69
CA TYR A 279 3.50 -5.19 -14.86
C TYR A 279 4.39 -5.86 -15.93
N ASN A 280 5.50 -5.22 -16.27
CA ASN A 280 6.40 -5.68 -17.34
C ASN A 280 7.01 -7.05 -17.01
N ALA A 281 7.37 -7.31 -15.76
CA ALA A 281 7.90 -8.60 -15.33
C ALA A 281 6.86 -9.72 -15.54
N LEU A 282 5.63 -9.52 -15.05
CA LEU A 282 4.54 -10.48 -15.23
C LEU A 282 4.19 -10.67 -16.71
N ARG A 283 4.09 -9.56 -17.46
CA ARG A 283 3.75 -9.55 -18.88
C ARG A 283 4.80 -10.23 -19.77
N SER A 284 6.07 -10.24 -19.36
CA SER A 284 7.17 -10.83 -20.11
C SER A 284 7.15 -12.37 -20.15
N ASN A 285 6.39 -13.00 -19.25
CA ASN A 285 6.19 -14.44 -19.20
C ASN A 285 4.75 -14.77 -19.61
N GLU A 286 4.55 -15.18 -20.87
CA GLU A 286 3.21 -15.39 -21.42
C GLU A 286 2.40 -16.44 -20.62
N SER A 287 3.05 -17.51 -20.14
CA SER A 287 2.36 -18.54 -19.35
C SER A 287 1.88 -18.02 -17.98
N LEU A 288 2.68 -17.18 -17.33
CA LEU A 288 2.33 -16.52 -16.08
C LEU A 288 1.25 -15.46 -16.31
N TRP A 289 1.43 -14.61 -17.32
CA TRP A 289 0.51 -13.54 -17.68
C TRP A 289 -0.92 -14.03 -17.90
N GLN A 290 -1.08 -15.15 -18.61
CA GLN A 290 -2.38 -15.73 -18.93
C GLN A 290 -3.18 -16.22 -17.71
N SER A 291 -2.53 -16.36 -16.55
CA SER A 291 -3.16 -16.82 -15.30
C SER A 291 -2.95 -15.85 -14.13
N THR A 292 -2.54 -14.61 -14.40
CA THR A 292 -2.28 -13.61 -13.36
C THR A 292 -3.38 -12.54 -13.29
N LEU A 293 -3.76 -12.19 -12.06
CA LEU A 293 -4.44 -10.94 -11.72
C LEU A 293 -3.44 -10.06 -10.97
N LEU A 294 -3.06 -8.93 -11.56
CA LEU A 294 -2.38 -7.84 -10.87
C LEU A 294 -3.43 -6.84 -10.38
N VAL A 295 -3.41 -6.54 -9.09
CA VAL A 295 -4.23 -5.51 -8.45
C VAL A 295 -3.29 -4.39 -8.03
N ILE A 296 -3.44 -3.21 -8.66
CA ILE A 296 -2.83 -1.98 -8.16
C ILE A 296 -3.85 -1.32 -7.27
N LEU A 297 -3.47 -1.05 -6.02
CA LEU A 297 -4.35 -0.50 -5.00
C LEU A 297 -3.58 0.49 -4.14
N TYR A 298 -4.26 1.53 -3.66
CA TYR A 298 -3.74 2.44 -2.64
C TYR A 298 -4.45 2.15 -1.31
N ASP A 299 -3.75 2.30 -0.20
CA ASP A 299 -4.31 2.09 1.13
C ASP A 299 -5.23 3.22 1.60
N GLU A 300 -4.91 4.48 1.31
CA GLU A 300 -5.77 5.63 1.58
C GLU A 300 -5.44 6.83 0.66
N HIS A 301 -6.11 7.97 0.86
CA HIS A 301 -6.13 9.09 -0.09
C HIS A 301 -5.07 10.18 0.15
N GLY A 302 -4.31 10.13 1.25
CA GLY A 302 -3.21 11.05 1.55
C GLY A 302 -3.66 12.48 1.85
N GLY A 303 -4.94 12.67 2.19
CA GLY A 303 -5.54 14.00 2.37
C GLY A 303 -5.76 14.78 1.07
N PHE A 304 -5.62 14.13 -0.09
CA PHE A 304 -5.95 14.72 -1.39
C PHE A 304 -7.44 14.58 -1.72
N TYR A 305 -7.98 15.58 -2.41
CA TYR A 305 -9.40 15.69 -2.69
C TYR A 305 -9.95 14.54 -3.55
N ASP A 306 -11.13 14.04 -3.19
CA ASP A 306 -12.01 13.25 -4.07
C ASP A 306 -13.43 13.78 -3.94
N HIS A 307 -14.17 13.82 -5.05
CA HIS A 307 -15.51 14.39 -5.07
C HIS A 307 -16.62 13.48 -4.58
N VAL A 308 -16.36 12.17 -4.43
CA VAL A 308 -17.37 11.17 -4.07
C VAL A 308 -17.42 10.98 -2.56
N PRO A 309 -18.54 11.32 -1.90
CA PRO A 309 -18.69 11.06 -0.47
C PRO A 309 -18.58 9.57 -0.17
N PRO A 310 -17.77 9.18 0.83
CA PRO A 310 -17.65 7.79 1.22
C PRO A 310 -18.97 7.17 1.73
N PRO A 311 -19.29 5.90 1.38
CA PRO A 311 -20.52 5.26 1.81
C PRO A 311 -20.59 5.01 3.35
N PRO A 312 -21.73 5.31 4.00
CA PRO A 312 -21.94 5.14 5.44
C PRO A 312 -22.54 3.77 5.85
N ASP A 313 -22.52 2.78 4.95
CA ASP A 313 -23.33 1.56 5.04
C ASP A 313 -22.52 0.26 5.17
N ALA A 314 -21.23 0.36 5.48
CA ALA A 314 -20.39 -0.81 5.64
C ALA A 314 -20.75 -1.64 6.89
N VAL A 315 -20.34 -2.90 6.85
CA VAL A 315 -20.45 -3.83 7.98
C VAL A 315 -19.24 -3.65 8.89
N ALA A 316 -19.49 -3.42 10.18
CA ALA A 316 -18.45 -3.40 11.19
C ALA A 316 -17.68 -4.75 11.18
N PRO A 317 -16.34 -4.74 11.20
CA PRO A 317 -15.55 -5.95 10.95
C PRO A 317 -15.64 -6.98 12.07
N ASP A 318 -15.76 -6.51 13.30
CA ASP A 318 -15.81 -7.28 14.54
C ASP A 318 -16.45 -6.43 15.67
N GLU A 319 -16.30 -6.86 16.92
CA GLU A 319 -16.89 -6.20 18.10
C GLU A 319 -16.06 -5.01 18.64
N HIS A 320 -14.89 -4.70 18.08
CA HIS A 320 -14.01 -3.63 18.56
C HIS A 320 -14.45 -2.25 18.03
N THR A 321 -15.65 -1.80 18.40
CA THR A 321 -16.28 -0.59 17.86
C THR A 321 -16.27 0.61 18.81
N SER A 322 -15.42 0.61 19.83
CA SER A 322 -15.42 1.64 20.88
C SER A 322 -14.85 2.98 20.42
N ALA A 323 -13.83 2.97 19.57
CA ALA A 323 -13.22 4.18 19.03
C ALA A 323 -13.98 4.75 17.82
N PHE A 324 -14.59 3.87 17.02
CA PHE A 324 -15.33 4.17 15.81
C PHE A 324 -16.26 2.99 15.51
N ASP A 325 -17.41 3.22 14.87
CA ASP A 325 -18.38 2.16 14.59
C ASP A 325 -18.03 1.30 13.37
N PHE A 326 -17.06 1.74 12.57
CA PHE A 326 -16.59 1.11 11.32
C PHE A 326 -17.66 0.91 10.25
N ARG A 327 -18.76 1.67 10.31
CA ARG A 327 -19.83 1.63 9.30
C ARG A 327 -19.57 2.61 8.15
N GLN A 328 -18.84 3.67 8.42
CA GLN A 328 -18.43 4.65 7.42
C GLN A 328 -17.11 4.23 6.78
N LEU A 329 -17.10 4.10 5.45
CA LEU A 329 -15.89 3.94 4.65
C LEU A 329 -15.10 5.25 4.57
N GLY A 330 -13.84 5.15 4.16
CA GLY A 330 -12.98 6.30 3.88
C GLY A 330 -13.04 6.75 2.42
N VAL A 331 -12.17 7.71 2.07
CA VAL A 331 -12.15 8.35 0.75
C VAL A 331 -11.86 7.33 -0.35
N ARG A 332 -12.37 7.61 -1.55
CA ARG A 332 -12.13 6.79 -2.73
C ARG A 332 -10.65 6.79 -3.12
N VAL A 333 -10.10 5.61 -3.40
CA VAL A 333 -8.68 5.38 -3.72
C VAL A 333 -8.51 4.77 -5.11
N PRO A 334 -7.36 4.98 -5.78
CA PRO A 334 -7.07 4.35 -7.06
C PRO A 334 -7.04 2.82 -6.95
N ALA A 335 -7.74 2.15 -7.87
CA ALA A 335 -7.72 0.71 -7.98
C ALA A 335 -7.91 0.28 -9.45
N ILE A 336 -7.01 -0.60 -9.94
CA ILE A 336 -7.08 -1.19 -11.28
C ILE A 336 -6.90 -2.70 -11.17
N LEU A 337 -7.79 -3.46 -11.82
CA LEU A 337 -7.68 -4.91 -11.98
C LEU A 337 -7.09 -5.23 -13.35
N ILE A 338 -5.91 -5.85 -13.36
CA ILE A 338 -5.07 -6.04 -14.55
C ILE A 338 -4.86 -7.52 -14.81
N SER A 339 -5.46 -8.00 -15.89
CA SER A 339 -5.39 -9.39 -16.35
C SER A 339 -5.86 -9.45 -17.80
N PRO A 340 -5.41 -10.41 -18.63
CA PRO A 340 -6.04 -10.62 -19.94
C PRO A 340 -7.52 -11.10 -19.82
N TRP A 341 -7.97 -11.43 -18.61
CA TRP A 341 -9.36 -11.78 -18.30
C TRP A 341 -10.21 -10.60 -17.80
N CYS A 342 -9.61 -9.43 -17.59
CA CYS A 342 -10.31 -8.20 -17.22
C CYS A 342 -10.62 -7.38 -18.48
N ASP A 343 -11.83 -6.85 -18.60
CA ASP A 343 -12.24 -6.02 -19.73
C ASP A 343 -11.69 -4.59 -19.60
N ARG A 344 -11.54 -3.90 -20.74
CA ARG A 344 -11.28 -2.45 -20.74
C ARG A 344 -12.55 -1.76 -20.23
N GLY A 345 -12.42 -0.85 -19.28
CA GLY A 345 -13.56 -0.03 -18.85
C GLY A 345 -13.61 0.17 -17.35
N VAL A 346 -14.81 0.40 -16.85
CA VAL A 346 -15.07 0.77 -15.46
C VAL A 346 -15.93 -0.30 -14.79
N TYR A 347 -15.61 -0.60 -13.54
CA TYR A 347 -16.44 -1.44 -12.68
C TYR A 347 -16.94 -0.64 -11.48
N HIS A 348 -18.27 -0.52 -11.39
CA HIS A 348 -18.95 0.40 -10.45
C HIS A 348 -19.38 -0.25 -9.13
N ALA A 349 -19.02 -1.51 -8.88
CA ALA A 349 -19.34 -2.12 -7.59
C ALA A 349 -18.60 -1.40 -6.46
N GLN A 350 -19.29 -1.20 -5.34
CA GLN A 350 -18.67 -0.69 -4.12
C GLN A 350 -17.67 -1.72 -3.60
N PHE A 351 -16.41 -1.35 -3.65
CA PHE A 351 -15.30 -2.12 -3.07
C PHE A 351 -14.67 -1.35 -1.92
N ASP A 352 -14.13 -2.11 -0.99
CA ASP A 352 -13.14 -1.66 -0.01
C ASP A 352 -11.96 -2.65 -0.01
N HIS A 353 -10.92 -2.42 0.80
CA HIS A 353 -9.76 -3.33 0.81
C HIS A 353 -10.10 -4.77 1.15
N CYS A 354 -11.23 -5.04 1.83
CA CYS A 354 -11.67 -6.40 2.13
C CYS A 354 -12.21 -7.12 0.88
N SER A 355 -12.43 -6.42 -0.23
CA SER A 355 -12.96 -6.98 -1.48
C SER A 355 -11.96 -7.91 -2.18
N VAL A 356 -10.65 -7.68 -2.00
CA VAL A 356 -9.61 -8.64 -2.40
C VAL A 356 -9.68 -9.88 -1.52
N LEU A 357 -9.80 -9.70 -0.20
CA LEU A 357 -9.90 -10.82 0.75
C LEU A 357 -11.12 -11.71 0.45
N LYS A 358 -12.27 -11.10 0.15
CA LYS A 358 -13.48 -11.83 -0.28
C LYS A 358 -13.19 -12.71 -1.49
N TYR A 359 -12.57 -12.14 -2.52
CA TYR A 359 -12.20 -12.89 -3.72
C TYR A 359 -11.25 -14.05 -3.43
N LEU A 360 -10.20 -13.84 -2.64
CA LEU A 360 -9.27 -14.90 -2.28
C LEU A 360 -9.95 -16.02 -1.47
N CYS A 361 -10.85 -15.65 -0.55
CA CYS A 361 -11.61 -16.62 0.23
C CYS A 361 -12.56 -17.43 -0.65
N ASP A 362 -13.30 -16.79 -1.57
CA ASP A 362 -14.19 -17.48 -2.49
C ASP A 362 -13.42 -18.42 -3.43
N LYS A 363 -12.33 -17.90 -4.01
CA LYS A 363 -11.50 -18.59 -4.99
C LYS A 363 -10.92 -19.91 -4.47
N TRP A 364 -10.35 -19.87 -3.27
CA TRP A 364 -9.66 -21.02 -2.68
C TRP A 364 -10.46 -21.68 -1.55
N ASN A 365 -11.75 -21.36 -1.42
CA ASN A 365 -12.63 -21.86 -0.37
C ASN A 365 -12.00 -21.71 1.03
N LEU A 366 -11.42 -20.54 1.29
CA LEU A 366 -10.81 -20.22 2.57
C LEU A 366 -11.89 -19.78 3.57
N ALA A 367 -11.62 -19.97 4.86
CA ALA A 367 -12.47 -19.36 5.89
C ALA A 367 -12.48 -17.81 5.71
N PRO A 368 -13.61 -17.12 5.98
CA PRO A 368 -13.68 -15.66 5.88
C PRO A 368 -12.90 -14.91 6.98
N LEU A 369 -12.31 -13.77 6.64
CA LEU A 369 -11.55 -12.91 7.55
C LEU A 369 -12.43 -11.80 8.15
N GLY A 370 -13.25 -12.15 9.15
CA GLY A 370 -14.15 -11.21 9.82
C GLY A 370 -15.43 -10.90 9.04
N LYS A 371 -16.35 -10.16 9.68
CA LYS A 371 -17.69 -9.89 9.14
C LYS A 371 -17.64 -8.99 7.91
N ARG A 372 -16.74 -8.00 7.90
CA ARG A 372 -16.57 -7.05 6.79
C ARG A 372 -16.09 -7.75 5.52
N ALA A 373 -15.04 -8.56 5.61
CA ALA A 373 -14.55 -9.32 4.46
C ALA A 373 -15.57 -10.35 3.96
N GLN A 374 -16.34 -10.97 4.84
CA GLN A 374 -17.40 -11.89 4.43
C GLN A 374 -18.53 -11.17 3.65
N ALA A 375 -18.89 -9.95 4.06
CA ALA A 375 -19.96 -9.16 3.47
C ALA A 375 -19.53 -8.35 2.23
N ALA A 376 -18.23 -8.13 2.04
CA ALA A 376 -17.69 -7.35 0.93
C ALA A 376 -18.07 -7.94 -0.44
N ALA A 377 -18.11 -7.07 -1.45
CA ALA A 377 -18.21 -7.52 -2.84
C ALA A 377 -16.88 -8.16 -3.27
N SER A 378 -16.95 -9.24 -4.04
CA SER A 378 -15.75 -9.93 -4.54
C SER A 378 -15.24 -9.22 -5.79
N VAL A 379 -13.93 -8.93 -5.85
CA VAL A 379 -13.31 -8.41 -7.10
C VAL A 379 -13.36 -9.41 -8.25
N GLY A 380 -13.58 -10.70 -7.94
CA GLY A 380 -13.82 -11.73 -8.95
C GLY A 380 -14.97 -11.37 -9.90
N LEU A 381 -15.97 -10.61 -9.45
CA LEU A 381 -17.10 -10.21 -10.29
C LEU A 381 -16.70 -9.35 -11.52
N ALA A 382 -15.50 -8.78 -11.54
CA ALA A 382 -14.95 -8.03 -12.66
C ALA A 382 -14.05 -8.88 -13.60
N ILE A 383 -13.86 -10.17 -13.29
CA ILE A 383 -12.99 -11.08 -14.03
C ILE A 383 -13.85 -12.02 -14.87
N ARG A 384 -13.61 -12.08 -16.19
CA ARG A 384 -14.30 -13.03 -17.07
C ARG A 384 -13.84 -14.46 -16.78
N THR A 385 -14.80 -15.39 -16.68
CA THR A 385 -14.56 -16.82 -16.45
C THR A 385 -14.85 -17.70 -17.66
N ALA A 386 -15.19 -17.08 -18.80
CA ALA A 386 -15.51 -17.77 -20.04
C ALA A 386 -15.04 -16.97 -21.25
N GLY A 387 -14.93 -17.67 -22.38
CA GLY A 387 -14.42 -17.11 -23.63
C GLY A 387 -12.89 -17.11 -23.69
N THR A 388 -12.35 -16.32 -24.62
CA THR A 388 -10.89 -16.19 -24.80
C THR A 388 -10.36 -15.02 -24.00
N SER A 389 -9.17 -15.22 -23.41
CA SER A 389 -8.38 -14.13 -22.83
C SER A 389 -8.03 -13.09 -23.90
N ARG A 390 -7.81 -11.86 -23.47
CA ARG A 390 -7.47 -10.75 -24.36
C ARG A 390 -6.02 -10.86 -24.82
N ALA A 391 -5.82 -10.77 -26.13
CA ALA A 391 -4.50 -10.67 -26.75
C ALA A 391 -4.06 -9.21 -26.98
N ASP A 392 -4.98 -8.25 -26.88
CA ASP A 392 -4.79 -6.82 -27.16
C ASP A 392 -4.27 -6.04 -25.93
N THR A 393 -3.46 -6.67 -25.08
CA THR A 393 -2.93 -6.03 -23.88
C THR A 393 -1.57 -5.37 -24.17
N PRO A 394 -1.20 -4.27 -23.47
CA PRO A 394 0.12 -3.67 -23.62
C PRO A 394 1.23 -4.71 -23.52
N GLN A 395 2.24 -4.63 -24.38
CA GLN A 395 3.38 -5.55 -24.31
C GLN A 395 4.41 -5.08 -23.29
N PHE A 396 4.51 -3.76 -23.13
CA PHE A 396 5.49 -3.13 -22.27
C PHE A 396 5.05 -1.70 -21.95
N ILE A 397 5.34 -1.25 -20.73
CA ILE A 397 5.10 0.11 -20.27
C ILE A 397 6.45 0.76 -19.95
N ARG A 398 6.70 1.94 -20.52
CA ARG A 398 7.95 2.66 -20.31
C ARG A 398 7.74 3.87 -19.41
N VAL A 399 8.55 3.94 -18.37
CA VAL A 399 8.79 5.16 -17.58
C VAL A 399 10.20 5.65 -17.87
N SER A 400 10.36 6.93 -18.19
CA SER A 400 11.65 7.48 -18.57
C SER A 400 12.56 7.65 -17.35
N ASN A 401 13.82 7.24 -17.45
CA ASN A 401 14.80 7.50 -16.39
C ASN A 401 14.94 8.99 -16.07
N GLN A 402 14.70 9.86 -17.06
CA GLN A 402 14.72 11.31 -16.86
C GLN A 402 13.60 11.81 -15.94
N SER A 403 12.43 11.14 -15.92
CA SER A 403 11.34 11.53 -15.01
C SER A 403 11.56 11.04 -13.58
N LEU A 404 12.47 10.08 -13.37
CA LEU A 404 12.82 9.58 -12.04
C LEU A 404 13.71 10.53 -11.24
N ILE A 405 14.36 11.48 -11.92
CA ILE A 405 15.17 12.52 -11.25
C ILE A 405 14.19 13.47 -10.55
N PRO A 406 14.19 13.53 -9.20
CA PRO A 406 13.29 14.40 -8.46
C PRO A 406 13.67 15.87 -8.67
N ASP A 407 12.67 16.75 -8.68
CA ASP A 407 12.87 18.20 -8.76
C ASP A 407 13.56 18.74 -7.49
N HIS A 408 13.33 18.06 -6.36
CA HIS A 408 13.80 18.40 -5.03
C HIS A 408 14.39 17.16 -4.33
N VAL A 409 15.65 16.83 -4.63
CA VAL A 409 16.39 15.68 -4.07
C VAL A 409 16.46 15.74 -2.54
N GLU A 410 16.53 16.94 -1.98
CA GLU A 410 16.61 17.19 -0.53
C GLU A 410 15.36 16.78 0.24
N LEU A 411 14.18 16.77 -0.40
CA LEU A 411 12.92 16.39 0.24
C LEU A 411 12.87 14.88 0.48
N GLU A 412 13.40 14.08 -0.42
CA GLU A 412 13.45 12.61 -0.29
C GLU A 412 14.30 12.19 0.92
N LYS A 413 15.35 12.95 1.25
CA LYS A 413 16.27 12.67 2.37
C LYS A 413 15.68 12.94 3.76
N LYS A 414 14.64 13.76 3.84
CA LYS A 414 14.06 14.27 5.09
C LYS A 414 12.62 13.83 5.30
N SER A 415 12.06 13.05 4.38
CA SER A 415 10.71 12.51 4.53
C SER A 415 10.65 11.58 5.74
N SER A 416 9.81 11.94 6.70
CA SER A 416 9.39 11.07 7.79
C SER A 416 7.95 11.44 8.15
N ASN A 417 7.00 10.62 7.70
CA ASN A 417 5.59 10.71 8.08
C ASN A 417 5.30 9.82 9.31
N SER A 418 4.04 9.79 9.78
CA SER A 418 3.66 8.96 10.94
C SER A 418 3.79 7.46 10.68
N ASN A 419 3.51 6.99 9.46
CA ASN A 419 3.74 5.62 9.01
C ASN A 419 5.22 5.24 9.09
N GLN A 420 6.09 5.97 8.41
CA GLN A 420 7.54 5.79 8.42
C GLN A 420 8.12 5.88 9.82
N LEU A 421 7.67 6.83 10.64
CA LEU A 421 8.10 6.92 12.04
C LEU A 421 7.69 5.68 12.84
N GLY A 422 6.45 5.21 12.67
CA GLY A 422 5.97 3.96 13.26
C GLY A 422 6.78 2.75 12.80
N LEU A 423 7.08 2.65 11.51
CA LEU A 423 7.88 1.57 10.95
C LEU A 423 9.33 1.63 11.45
N HIS A 424 9.92 2.83 11.64
CA HIS A 424 11.24 3.00 12.28
C HIS A 424 11.24 2.50 13.72
N HIS A 425 10.28 2.93 14.54
CA HIS A 425 10.15 2.46 15.92
C HIS A 425 9.91 0.95 15.98
N PHE A 426 9.15 0.42 15.03
CA PHE A 426 8.94 -1.01 14.93
C PHE A 426 10.20 -1.78 14.55
N ALA A 427 11.00 -1.26 13.62
CA ALA A 427 12.29 -1.83 13.24
C ALA A 427 13.26 -1.83 14.44
N ASP A 428 13.33 -0.72 15.20
CA ASP A 428 14.09 -0.63 16.44
C ASP A 428 13.62 -1.67 17.48
N PHE A 429 12.30 -1.83 17.63
CA PHE A 429 11.70 -2.85 18.50
C PHE A 429 12.09 -4.27 18.07
N LEU A 430 11.94 -4.60 16.79
CA LEU A 430 12.31 -5.91 16.26
C LEU A 430 13.78 -6.18 16.47
N HIS A 431 14.64 -5.19 16.25
CA HIS A 431 16.06 -5.35 16.47
C HIS A 431 16.40 -5.64 17.94
N ALA A 432 15.83 -4.89 18.88
CA ALA A 432 16.01 -5.15 20.31
C ALA A 432 15.49 -6.55 20.71
N GLU A 433 14.39 -7.00 20.13
CA GLU A 433 13.81 -8.31 20.41
C GLU A 433 14.62 -9.45 19.76
N LEU A 434 15.12 -9.25 18.54
CA LEU A 434 16.00 -10.18 17.85
C LEU A 434 17.35 -10.30 18.54
N ASP A 435 17.91 -9.22 19.08
CA ASP A 435 19.13 -9.28 19.89
C ASP A 435 18.90 -10.07 21.19
N ARG A 436 17.74 -9.90 21.83
CA ARG A 436 17.34 -10.72 22.98
C ARG A 436 17.16 -12.20 22.61
N LEU A 437 16.50 -12.47 21.49
CA LEU A 437 16.28 -13.83 20.98
C LEU A 437 17.58 -14.49 20.51
N ALA A 438 18.50 -13.75 19.89
CA ALA A 438 19.82 -14.22 19.49
C ALA A 438 20.68 -14.53 20.73
N THR A 439 20.62 -13.67 21.76
CA THR A 439 21.26 -13.93 23.06
C THR A 439 20.67 -15.19 23.73
N GLY A 440 19.35 -15.35 23.71
CA GLY A 440 18.65 -16.53 24.22
C GLY A 440 18.89 -17.81 23.39
N ALA A 441 19.01 -17.68 22.07
CA ALA A 441 19.30 -18.77 21.15
C ALA A 441 20.77 -19.21 21.23
N VAL A 442 21.73 -18.32 21.51
CA VAL A 442 23.12 -18.69 21.82
C VAL A 442 23.19 -19.50 23.12
N ILE A 443 22.39 -19.14 24.13
CA ILE A 443 22.25 -19.90 25.39
C ILE A 443 21.54 -21.26 25.15
N SER A 444 20.56 -21.30 24.25
CA SER A 444 19.82 -22.51 23.88
C SER A 444 20.64 -23.46 22.98
N ALA A 445 21.41 -22.94 22.03
CA ALA A 445 22.28 -23.68 21.14
C ALA A 445 23.42 -24.38 21.90
N ALA A 446 23.92 -23.75 22.98
CA ALA A 446 24.84 -24.39 23.92
C ALA A 446 24.23 -25.63 24.62
N ASN A 447 22.89 -25.69 24.76
CA ASN A 447 22.17 -26.81 25.35
C ASN A 447 21.68 -27.84 24.31
N ILE A 448 21.39 -27.43 23.07
CA ILE A 448 20.84 -28.27 22.00
C ILE A 448 21.93 -29.04 21.21
N ALA A 449 23.19 -28.59 21.26
CA ALA A 449 24.34 -29.31 20.67
C ALA A 449 24.61 -30.72 21.28
N ARG A 450 23.73 -31.22 22.17
CA ARG A 450 23.82 -32.53 22.81
C ARG A 450 22.78 -33.57 22.33
N ALA A 451 21.96 -33.30 21.30
CA ALA A 451 20.98 -34.29 20.83
C ALA A 451 20.93 -34.42 19.30
N GLU A 452 21.11 -35.64 18.80
CA GLU A 452 21.05 -35.99 17.38
C GLU A 452 19.61 -36.21 16.87
N SER A 453 19.30 -35.63 15.71
CA SER A 453 18.67 -36.31 14.54
C SER A 453 18.21 -35.26 13.51
N ARG A 454 17.78 -35.68 12.32
CA ARG A 454 17.46 -34.84 11.14
C ARG A 454 16.55 -33.63 11.42
N TRP A 455 15.70 -33.69 12.44
CA TRP A 455 14.89 -32.57 12.95
C TRP A 455 15.72 -31.42 13.52
N ALA A 456 16.88 -31.69 14.11
CA ALA A 456 17.84 -30.69 14.54
C ALA A 456 18.45 -29.93 13.35
N ARG A 457 18.61 -30.57 12.18
CA ARG A 457 19.10 -29.88 10.96
C ARG A 457 18.04 -28.97 10.34
N LEU A 458 16.77 -29.39 10.32
CA LEU A 458 15.65 -28.54 9.89
C LEU A 458 15.48 -27.34 10.83
N LYS A 459 15.53 -27.57 12.14
CA LYS A 459 15.51 -26.50 13.16
C LYS A 459 16.75 -25.61 13.11
N SER A 460 17.92 -26.17 12.78
CA SER A 460 19.15 -25.40 12.57
C SER A 460 19.07 -24.57 11.29
N ALA A 461 18.47 -25.07 10.22
CA ALA A 461 18.28 -24.31 8.98
C ALA A 461 17.27 -23.17 9.18
N LEU A 462 16.15 -23.43 9.86
CA LEU A 462 15.19 -22.42 10.29
C LEU A 462 15.80 -21.43 11.29
N GLY A 463 16.63 -21.92 12.22
CA GLY A 463 17.36 -21.09 13.19
C GLY A 463 18.43 -20.22 12.54
N SER A 464 19.18 -20.73 11.57
CA SER A 464 20.14 -19.96 10.77
C SER A 464 19.43 -18.98 9.84
N ALA A 465 18.25 -19.32 9.31
CA ALA A 465 17.42 -18.38 8.56
C ALA A 465 16.87 -17.27 9.46
N MET A 466 16.48 -17.57 10.71
CA MET A 466 16.06 -16.55 11.68
C MET A 466 17.20 -15.67 12.18
N ILE A 467 18.38 -16.23 12.44
CA ILE A 467 19.58 -15.46 12.80
C ILE A 467 20.03 -14.62 11.60
N GLY A 468 20.01 -15.19 10.40
CA GLY A 468 20.29 -14.48 9.15
C GLY A 468 19.31 -13.33 8.93
N PHE A 469 18.00 -13.57 9.10
CA PHE A 469 16.94 -12.57 9.00
C PHE A 469 17.03 -11.50 10.12
N GLY A 470 17.42 -11.88 11.34
CA GLY A 470 17.59 -10.94 12.44
C GLY A 470 18.83 -10.06 12.31
N GLN A 471 19.96 -10.64 11.88
CA GLN A 471 21.17 -9.90 11.50
C GLN A 471 20.94 -9.05 10.23
N TRP A 472 19.99 -9.45 9.40
CA TRP A 472 19.60 -8.78 8.16
C TRP A 472 18.74 -7.53 8.42
N LEU A 473 17.69 -7.65 9.24
CA LEU A 473 16.88 -6.50 9.70
C LEU A 473 17.75 -5.44 10.39
N SER A 474 18.80 -5.85 11.09
CA SER A 474 19.71 -4.93 11.77
C SER A 474 20.78 -4.33 10.85
N LYS A 475 21.40 -5.11 9.96
CA LYS A 475 22.57 -4.66 9.17
C LYS A 475 22.22 -3.66 8.07
N ASP A 476 21.16 -3.88 7.30
CA ASP A 476 20.77 -2.95 6.21
C ASP A 476 20.13 -1.67 6.79
N PHE A 477 19.39 -1.81 7.91
CA PHE A 477 18.86 -0.68 8.68
C PHE A 477 19.99 0.20 9.23
N TYR A 478 21.03 -0.40 9.81
CA TYR A 478 22.19 0.35 10.32
C TYR A 478 23.11 0.84 9.21
N GLN A 479 23.30 0.14 8.09
CA GLN A 479 24.03 0.73 6.95
C GLN A 479 23.31 1.97 6.42
N ALA A 480 21.98 1.95 6.31
CA ALA A 480 21.20 3.13 5.91
C ALA A 480 21.26 4.25 6.96
N ARG A 481 21.22 3.94 8.26
CA ARG A 481 21.34 4.90 9.36
C ARG A 481 22.76 5.47 9.52
N ASP A 482 23.77 4.62 9.46
CA ASP A 482 25.18 4.97 9.67
C ASP A 482 25.73 5.71 8.44
N GLU A 483 25.28 5.38 7.22
CA GLU A 483 25.53 6.22 6.05
C GLU A 483 24.82 7.58 6.14
N ARG A 484 23.66 7.65 6.79
CA ARG A 484 22.93 8.91 7.05
C ARG A 484 23.65 9.77 8.10
N GLU A 485 24.15 9.17 9.17
CA GLU A 485 24.94 9.87 10.20
C GLU A 485 26.33 10.28 9.69
N ALA A 486 27.02 9.41 8.96
CA ALA A 486 28.34 9.71 8.39
C ALA A 486 28.29 10.84 7.35
N ARG A 487 27.29 10.85 6.46
CA ARG A 487 27.10 11.94 5.48
C ARG A 487 26.75 13.27 6.15
N THR A 488 25.95 13.24 7.22
CA THR A 488 25.55 14.45 7.98
C THR A 488 26.72 15.00 8.80
N SER A 489 27.51 14.14 9.43
CA SER A 489 28.70 14.53 10.21
C SER A 489 29.82 15.08 9.32
N HIS A 490 30.04 14.49 8.13
CA HIS A 490 31.00 15.01 7.15
C HIS A 490 30.57 16.35 6.52
N ALA A 491 29.27 16.60 6.38
CA ALA A 491 28.75 17.89 5.91
C ALA A 491 28.87 18.96 7.01
N PHE A 492 28.55 18.62 8.26
CA PHE A 492 28.66 19.51 9.42
C PHE A 492 30.12 19.91 9.69
N THR A 493 31.05 18.95 9.57
CA THR A 493 32.51 19.19 9.73
C THR A 493 33.07 20.09 8.62
N ARG A 494 32.59 19.93 7.37
CA ARG A 494 32.99 20.82 6.26
C ARG A 494 32.45 22.23 6.42
N LEU A 495 31.21 22.37 6.90
CA LEU A 495 30.58 23.67 7.11
C LEU A 495 31.16 24.43 8.33
N SER A 496 31.52 23.73 9.41
CA SER A 496 32.20 24.35 10.56
C SER A 496 33.62 24.80 10.20
N GLN A 497 34.36 24.01 9.41
CA GLN A 497 35.69 24.38 8.92
C GLN A 497 35.66 25.55 7.92
N GLN A 498 34.61 25.66 7.10
CA GLN A 498 34.41 26.84 6.23
C GLN A 498 33.97 28.09 7.00
N ALA A 499 33.17 27.94 8.06
CA ALA A 499 32.79 29.05 8.92
C ALA A 499 33.99 29.62 9.71
N ASP A 500 34.84 28.75 10.27
CA ASP A 500 36.05 29.18 11.00
C ASP A 500 37.14 29.75 10.07
N GLY A 501 37.23 29.27 8.83
CA GLY A 501 38.17 29.79 7.82
C GLY A 501 37.83 31.20 7.30
N THR A 502 36.56 31.61 7.37
CA THR A 502 36.11 32.96 6.96
C THR A 502 36.17 34.00 8.09
N ALA A 503 36.22 33.58 9.36
CA ALA A 503 36.38 34.48 10.50
C ALA A 503 37.84 34.95 10.69
N ASN A 504 38.83 34.20 10.19
CA ASN A 504 40.26 34.51 10.38
C ASN A 504 40.91 35.35 9.27
N THR A 505 40.15 35.82 8.27
CA THR A 505 40.68 36.62 7.13
C THR A 505 40.17 38.06 7.08
N ARG A 506 39.54 38.57 8.15
CA ARG A 506 39.21 39.99 8.28
C ARG A 506 39.54 40.53 9.67
N ARG A 507 40.73 41.09 9.82
CA ARG A 507 41.02 42.29 10.62
C ARG A 507 42.30 42.95 10.05
N PRO A 508 42.37 44.29 10.09
CA PRO A 508 43.15 45.13 9.16
C PRO A 508 44.67 44.97 9.27
#